data_AF-A0A957UDH7-F1
#
_entry.id   AF-A0A957UDH7-F1
#
_cell.length_a   1.000
_cell.length_b   1.000
_cell.length_c   1.000
_cell.angle_alpha   90.00
_cell.angle_beta   90.00
_cell.angle_gamma   90.00
#
_symmetry.space_group_name_H-M   'P 1'
#
loop_
_entity.id
_entity.type
_entity.pdbx_description
1 polymer ?
#
loop_
_entity_poly.entity_id
_entity_poly.type
_entity_poly.pdbx_seq_one_letter_code
_entity_poly.pdbx_strand_id
1 'polypeptide(L)'
;MPLIRELIAIPERVHQGDFVLQLTKGVTEPEQTLRDYVVTPQLVDAFSNALGFIQQAVQTASSKAAYLHGSFGSGKSHFMAVLNLLLAGNTQARSIPELADVVARHSWTHGRKFLLVPYHMIGARDMESAILGQYAEFVRKKHPEAPVPGFYLAEGLFKDARELRERMGDEPFFAQLNKGVGGTGGGGGGGWGEFDSGWDAASFEAAMLEPPNGEERSRLVGDLITQYFSAYRSLAGSGESFVSLDDGLSIMSRHAQALGYDAVILFLDEL
;
A
#
# COMPACT_ATOMS: atom_id res chain seq x y z
N MET A 1 49.76 -9.50 -21.01
CA MET A 1 48.58 -10.23 -20.49
C MET A 1 47.72 -9.19 -19.79
N PRO A 2 46.41 -9.11 -20.06
CA PRO A 2 45.53 -8.17 -19.36
C PRO A 2 45.52 -8.51 -17.86
N LEU A 3 45.57 -7.48 -17.01
CA LEU A 3 45.51 -7.67 -15.57
C LEU A 3 44.04 -7.83 -15.13
N ILE A 4 43.77 -8.63 -14.09
CA ILE A 4 42.40 -8.83 -13.57
C ILE A 4 41.72 -7.49 -13.23
N ARG A 5 42.48 -6.50 -12.75
CA ARG A 5 41.99 -5.14 -12.47
C ARG A 5 41.49 -4.36 -13.70
N GLU A 6 41.91 -4.78 -14.90
CA GLU A 6 41.51 -4.18 -16.18
C GLU A 6 40.25 -4.86 -16.74
N LEU A 7 39.84 -6.00 -16.15
CA LEU A 7 38.67 -6.80 -16.54
C LEU A 7 37.50 -6.63 -15.58
N ILE A 8 37.75 -6.18 -14.35
CA ILE A 8 36.73 -6.00 -13.31
C ILE A 8 36.80 -4.54 -12.86
N ALA A 9 35.72 -3.79 -13.11
CA ALA A 9 35.58 -2.45 -12.55
C ALA A 9 35.32 -2.56 -11.05
N ILE A 10 36.34 -2.27 -10.24
CA ILE A 10 36.23 -2.26 -8.78
C ILE A 10 35.87 -0.83 -8.35
N PRO A 11 34.70 -0.59 -7.73
CA PRO A 11 34.35 0.73 -7.23
C PRO A 11 35.34 1.18 -6.13
N GLU A 12 35.78 2.44 -6.18
CA GLU A 12 36.77 3.00 -5.24
C GLU A 12 36.23 3.12 -3.80
N ARG A 13 34.90 3.14 -3.64
CA ARG A 13 34.19 3.15 -2.35
C ARG A 13 32.91 2.33 -2.47
N VAL A 14 32.62 1.57 -1.42
CA VAL A 14 31.38 0.79 -1.29
C VAL A 14 30.81 1.04 0.10
N HIS A 15 29.55 1.46 0.18
CA HIS A 15 28.82 1.69 1.42
C HIS A 15 27.92 0.48 1.71
N GLN A 16 27.59 0.22 2.99
CA GLN A 16 26.71 -0.90 3.36
C GLN A 16 25.35 -0.87 2.63
N GLY A 17 24.83 0.32 2.32
CA GLY A 17 23.60 0.50 1.56
C GLY A 17 23.70 0.11 0.08
N ASP A 18 24.91 -0.02 -0.48
CA ASP A 18 25.11 -0.41 -1.88
C ASP A 18 24.95 -1.92 -2.10
N PHE A 19 25.06 -2.71 -1.02
CA PHE A 19 24.83 -4.16 -1.04
C PHE A 19 23.38 -4.54 -0.73
N VAL A 20 22.58 -3.61 -0.21
CA VAL A 20 21.18 -3.83 0.15
C VAL A 20 20.30 -3.06 -0.82
N LEU A 21 19.94 -3.71 -1.91
CA LEU A 21 19.04 -3.14 -2.90
C LEU A 21 17.61 -3.12 -2.35
N GLN A 22 17.15 -1.95 -1.96
CA GLN A 22 15.75 -1.72 -1.61
C GLN A 22 14.88 -1.89 -2.86
N LEU A 23 13.85 -2.73 -2.79
CA LEU A 23 12.92 -2.99 -3.89
C LEU A 23 12.46 -1.72 -4.61
N THR A 24 12.09 -0.68 -3.86
CA THR A 24 11.65 0.61 -4.42
C THR A 24 12.74 1.28 -5.27
N LYS A 25 14.01 1.26 -4.84
CA LYS A 25 15.14 1.77 -5.64
C LYS A 25 15.38 0.92 -6.88
N GLY A 26 15.25 -0.40 -6.74
CA GLY A 26 15.40 -1.36 -7.84
C GLY A 26 14.43 -1.13 -9.01
N VAL A 27 13.21 -0.67 -8.70
CA VAL A 27 12.19 -0.36 -9.70
C VAL A 27 12.38 1.04 -10.29
N THR A 28 12.87 2.02 -9.52
CA THR A 28 13.08 3.40 -10.01
C THR A 28 14.34 3.56 -10.85
N GLU A 29 15.34 2.71 -10.65
CA GLU A 29 16.63 2.73 -11.36
C GLU A 29 16.87 1.40 -12.10
N PRO A 30 16.08 1.10 -13.15
CA PRO A 30 16.10 -0.19 -13.82
C PRO A 30 17.44 -0.48 -14.50
N GLU A 31 18.09 0.53 -15.08
CA GLU A 31 19.36 0.34 -15.79
C GLU A 31 20.47 -0.15 -14.86
N GLN A 32 20.59 0.46 -13.67
CA GLN A 32 21.56 0.05 -12.66
C GLN A 32 21.23 -1.32 -12.09
N THR A 33 19.94 -1.57 -11.82
CA THR A 33 19.47 -2.85 -11.28
C THR A 33 19.73 -4.01 -12.24
N LEU A 34 19.56 -3.81 -13.54
CA LEU A 34 19.72 -4.86 -14.54
C LEU A 34 21.18 -5.06 -14.97
N ARG A 35 22.01 -4.01 -14.91
CA ARG A 35 23.42 -4.06 -15.35
C ARG A 35 24.22 -5.14 -14.63
N ASP A 36 24.02 -5.26 -13.32
CA ASP A 36 24.80 -6.15 -12.46
C ASP A 36 24.03 -7.44 -12.12
N TYR A 37 22.85 -7.66 -12.72
CA TYR A 37 22.02 -8.83 -12.44
C TYR A 37 22.43 -10.04 -13.27
N VAL A 38 22.99 -11.04 -12.59
CA VAL A 38 23.38 -12.31 -13.22
C VAL A 38 22.26 -13.33 -13.08
N VAL A 39 21.69 -13.74 -14.21
CA VAL A 39 20.64 -14.76 -14.26
C VAL A 39 21.26 -16.15 -14.33
N THR A 40 21.09 -16.93 -13.26
CA THR A 40 21.49 -18.34 -13.20
C THR A 40 20.35 -19.26 -13.66
N PRO A 41 20.62 -20.52 -14.05
CA PRO A 41 19.56 -21.46 -14.41
C PRO A 41 18.48 -21.63 -13.32
N GLN A 42 18.87 -21.61 -12.05
CA GLN A 42 17.93 -21.67 -10.92
C GLN A 42 17.03 -20.43 -10.86
N LEU A 43 17.56 -19.25 -11.20
CA LEU A 43 16.75 -18.03 -11.29
C LEU A 43 15.78 -18.09 -12.47
N VAL A 44 16.17 -18.66 -13.60
CA VAL A 44 15.27 -18.88 -14.75
C VAL A 44 14.05 -19.69 -14.32
N ASP A 45 14.26 -20.81 -13.62
CA ASP A 45 13.18 -21.63 -13.08
C ASP A 45 12.33 -20.86 -12.06
N ALA A 46 12.95 -20.09 -11.17
CA ALA A 46 12.24 -19.26 -10.20
C ALA A 46 11.36 -18.19 -10.86
N PHE A 47 11.85 -17.50 -11.89
CA PHE A 47 11.06 -16.52 -12.65
C PHE A 47 9.90 -17.19 -13.39
N SER A 48 10.16 -18.35 -14.00
CA SER A 48 9.11 -19.14 -14.67
C SER A 48 8.00 -19.53 -13.69
N ASN A 49 8.36 -20.03 -12.50
CA ASN A 49 7.40 -20.40 -11.47
C ASN A 49 6.62 -19.19 -10.94
N ALA A 50 7.30 -18.06 -10.70
CA ALA A 50 6.66 -16.84 -10.21
C ALA A 50 5.66 -16.27 -11.23
N LEU A 51 6.03 -16.19 -12.51
CA LEU A 51 5.13 -15.72 -13.56
C LEU A 51 3.95 -16.69 -13.78
N GLY A 52 4.19 -18.01 -13.70
CA GLY A 52 3.11 -19.01 -13.76
C GLY A 52 2.14 -18.91 -12.57
N PHE A 53 2.65 -18.65 -11.37
CA PHE A 53 1.83 -18.42 -10.18
C PHE A 53 0.92 -17.19 -10.34
N ILE A 54 1.50 -16.08 -10.81
CA ILE A 54 0.74 -14.84 -11.07
C ILE A 54 -0.29 -15.08 -12.18
N GLN A 55 0.08 -15.77 -13.26
CA GLN A 55 -0.85 -16.13 -14.33
C GLN A 55 -2.07 -16.86 -13.77
N GLN A 56 -1.84 -17.85 -12.92
CA GLN A 56 -2.91 -18.63 -12.32
C GLN A 56 -3.82 -17.75 -11.46
N ALA A 57 -3.26 -16.87 -10.61
CA ALA A 57 -4.04 -15.96 -9.77
C ALA A 57 -4.93 -15.01 -10.60
N VAL A 58 -4.39 -14.47 -11.70
CA VAL A 58 -5.11 -13.59 -12.63
C VAL A 58 -6.22 -14.36 -13.36
N GLN A 59 -5.97 -15.59 -13.80
CA GLN A 59 -6.96 -16.40 -14.51
C GLN A 59 -8.10 -16.88 -13.60
N THR A 60 -7.81 -17.20 -12.34
CA THR A 60 -8.82 -17.66 -11.37
C THR A 60 -9.52 -16.52 -10.63
N ALA A 61 -9.13 -15.26 -10.89
CA ALA A 61 -9.64 -14.08 -10.20
C ALA A 61 -9.63 -14.24 -8.66
N SER A 62 -8.57 -14.82 -8.12
CA SER A 62 -8.44 -15.15 -6.70
C SER A 62 -7.17 -14.56 -6.11
N SER A 63 -7.26 -14.01 -4.90
CA SER A 63 -6.08 -13.58 -4.14
C SER A 63 -5.20 -14.77 -3.78
N LYS A 64 -3.91 -14.70 -4.13
CA LYS A 64 -2.92 -15.71 -3.77
C LYS A 64 -1.66 -15.03 -3.23
N ALA A 65 -1.00 -15.68 -2.29
CA ALA A 65 0.27 -15.25 -1.71
C ALA A 65 1.31 -16.36 -1.84
N ALA A 66 2.57 -15.96 -2.00
CA ALA A 66 3.72 -16.85 -2.01
C ALA A 66 4.86 -16.22 -1.20
N TYR A 67 5.59 -17.05 -0.46
CA TYR A 67 6.76 -16.61 0.27
C TYR A 67 8.02 -16.84 -0.57
N LEU A 68 8.82 -15.80 -0.73
CA LEU A 68 10.15 -15.92 -1.33
C LEU A 68 11.16 -16.29 -0.24
N HIS A 69 11.59 -17.55 -0.23
CA HIS A 69 12.57 -18.04 0.73
C HIS A 69 13.99 -17.92 0.20
N GLY A 70 14.92 -17.45 1.04
CA GLY A 70 16.34 -17.35 0.72
C GLY A 70 17.13 -16.71 1.86
N SER A 71 18.40 -17.05 1.98
CA SER A 71 19.30 -16.51 3.02
C SER A 71 19.42 -14.98 2.92
N PHE A 72 19.88 -14.33 4.00
CA PHE A 72 20.22 -12.90 3.94
C PHE A 72 21.26 -12.66 2.83
N GLY A 73 21.07 -11.63 2.01
CA GLY A 73 21.95 -11.34 0.87
C GLY A 73 21.81 -12.25 -0.35
N SER A 74 20.85 -13.18 -0.38
CA SER A 74 20.60 -14.06 -1.55
C SER A 74 19.97 -13.37 -2.76
N GLY A 75 19.71 -12.06 -2.69
CA GLY A 75 19.14 -11.29 -3.81
C GLY A 75 17.61 -11.35 -3.91
N LYS A 76 16.88 -11.64 -2.82
CA LYS A 76 15.40 -11.68 -2.82
C LYS A 76 14.75 -10.39 -3.32
N SER A 77 15.17 -9.24 -2.78
CA SER A 77 14.68 -7.92 -3.20
C SER A 77 15.04 -7.62 -4.65
N HIS A 78 16.22 -8.05 -5.10
CA HIS A 78 16.67 -7.92 -6.49
C HIS A 78 15.83 -8.79 -7.44
N PHE A 79 15.52 -10.03 -7.06
CA PHE A 79 14.61 -10.90 -7.79
C PHE A 79 13.21 -10.27 -7.90
N MET A 80 12.67 -9.73 -6.81
CA MET A 80 11.37 -9.03 -6.82
C MET A 80 11.40 -7.79 -7.72
N ALA A 81 12.48 -7.01 -7.72
CA ALA A 81 12.65 -5.86 -8.60
C ALA A 81 12.67 -6.25 -10.08
N VAL A 82 13.43 -7.29 -10.44
CA VAL A 82 13.50 -7.78 -11.83
C VAL A 82 12.16 -8.37 -12.26
N LEU A 83 11.47 -9.13 -11.40
CA LEU A 83 10.13 -9.65 -11.67
C LEU A 83 9.12 -8.51 -11.89
N ASN A 84 9.20 -7.45 -11.08
CA ASN A 84 8.41 -6.22 -11.26
C ASN A 84 8.67 -5.60 -12.63
N LEU A 85 9.94 -5.43 -13.03
CA LEU A 85 10.30 -4.86 -14.34
C LEU A 85 9.81 -5.71 -15.52
N LEU A 86 9.86 -7.04 -15.39
CA LEU A 86 9.32 -7.96 -16.42
C LEU A 86 7.80 -7.78 -16.58
N LEU A 87 7.06 -7.73 -15.46
CA LEU A 87 5.60 -7.52 -15.46
C LEU A 87 5.22 -6.11 -15.92
N ALA A 88 6.07 -5.12 -15.67
CA ALA A 88 5.90 -3.76 -16.16
C ALA A 88 6.13 -3.63 -17.68
N GLY A 89 6.62 -4.70 -18.33
CA GLY A 89 6.92 -4.70 -19.76
C GLY A 89 8.22 -3.94 -20.10
N ASN A 90 9.13 -3.77 -19.14
CA ASN A 90 10.39 -3.07 -19.36
C ASN A 90 11.23 -3.78 -20.45
N THR A 91 11.59 -3.05 -21.51
CA THR A 91 12.30 -3.60 -22.67
C THR A 91 13.66 -4.16 -22.31
N GLN A 92 14.40 -3.51 -21.40
CA GLN A 92 15.74 -3.95 -21.00
C GLN A 92 15.69 -5.26 -20.21
N ALA A 93 14.79 -5.36 -19.23
CA ALA A 93 14.59 -6.59 -18.46
C ALA A 93 14.20 -7.76 -19.38
N ARG A 94 13.35 -7.50 -20.37
CA ARG A 94 12.92 -8.49 -21.36
C ARG A 94 13.98 -8.86 -22.40
N SER A 95 15.03 -8.04 -22.53
CA SER A 95 16.14 -8.29 -23.46
C SER A 95 17.25 -9.15 -22.85
N ILE A 96 17.12 -9.55 -21.57
CA ILE A 96 18.07 -10.48 -20.93
C ILE A 96 18.01 -11.83 -21.66
N PRO A 97 19.10 -12.28 -22.31
CA PRO A 97 19.11 -13.49 -23.13
C PRO A 97 18.66 -14.73 -22.37
N GLU A 98 19.09 -14.88 -21.12
CA GLU A 98 18.79 -16.01 -20.26
C GLU A 98 17.29 -16.10 -19.90
N LEU A 99 16.58 -14.98 -19.91
CA LEU A 99 15.15 -14.90 -19.62
C LEU A 99 14.28 -14.92 -20.89
N ALA A 100 14.87 -14.95 -22.08
CA ALA A 100 14.12 -14.87 -23.33
C ALA A 100 13.05 -15.97 -23.47
N ASP A 101 13.39 -17.21 -23.12
CA ASP A 101 12.43 -18.33 -23.14
C ASP A 101 11.31 -18.13 -22.10
N VAL A 102 11.64 -17.64 -20.91
CA VAL A 102 10.64 -17.33 -19.86
C VAL A 102 9.68 -16.25 -20.34
N VAL A 103 10.19 -15.16 -20.91
CA VAL A 103 9.38 -14.07 -21.46
C VAL A 103 8.48 -14.56 -22.60
N ALA A 104 9.00 -15.42 -23.49
CA ALA A 104 8.25 -15.98 -24.60
C ALA A 104 7.08 -16.86 -24.13
N ARG A 105 7.32 -17.73 -23.14
CA ARG A 105 6.30 -18.61 -22.56
C ARG A 105 5.20 -17.84 -21.82
N HIS A 106 5.53 -16.70 -21.21
CA HIS A 106 4.60 -15.88 -20.44
C HIS A 106 4.02 -14.72 -21.24
N SER A 107 3.70 -14.99 -22.51
CA SER A 107 3.10 -14.00 -23.43
C SER A 107 1.69 -13.54 -23.01
N TRP A 108 1.03 -14.23 -22.08
CA TRP A 108 -0.25 -13.83 -21.50
C TRP A 108 -0.23 -12.45 -20.80
N THR A 109 0.98 -11.97 -20.45
CA THR A 109 1.19 -10.63 -19.88
C THR A 109 1.01 -9.51 -20.92
N HIS A 110 1.07 -9.81 -22.22
CA HIS A 110 0.91 -8.82 -23.28
C HIS A 110 -0.51 -8.26 -23.32
N GLY A 111 -0.62 -6.94 -23.43
CA GLY A 111 -1.90 -6.23 -23.48
C GLY A 111 -2.61 -6.13 -22.12
N ARG A 112 -2.01 -6.66 -21.04
CA ARG A 112 -2.51 -6.50 -19.67
C ARG A 112 -1.75 -5.40 -18.96
N LYS A 113 -2.46 -4.66 -18.11
CA LYS A 113 -1.93 -3.58 -17.29
C LYS A 113 -1.97 -3.98 -15.83
N PHE A 114 -0.80 -4.21 -15.23
CA PHE A 114 -0.69 -4.57 -13.81
C PHE A 114 -0.39 -3.35 -12.95
N LEU A 115 -1.05 -3.25 -11.80
CA LEU A 115 -0.68 -2.30 -10.76
C LEU A 115 0.34 -2.96 -9.84
N LEU A 116 1.61 -2.68 -10.11
CA LEU A 116 2.74 -3.22 -9.36
C LEU A 116 3.06 -2.27 -8.21
N VAL A 117 2.88 -2.73 -6.97
CA VAL A 117 3.09 -1.91 -5.76
C VAL A 117 4.25 -2.51 -4.95
N PRO A 118 5.42 -1.84 -4.90
CA PRO A 118 6.51 -2.23 -4.03
C PRO A 118 6.23 -1.74 -2.61
N TYR A 119 6.24 -2.65 -1.65
CA TYR A 119 6.07 -2.36 -0.23
C TYR A 119 7.32 -2.68 0.56
N HIS A 120 7.53 -1.87 1.60
CA HIS A 120 8.56 -2.07 2.60
C HIS A 120 7.87 -2.19 3.94
N MET A 121 8.02 -3.33 4.61
CA MET A 121 7.27 -3.64 5.83
C MET A 121 7.97 -3.15 7.12
N ILE A 122 9.17 -2.56 7.01
CA ILE A 122 9.89 -2.01 8.17
C ILE A 122 9.08 -0.89 8.85
N GLY A 123 8.89 -1.04 10.17
CA GLY A 123 8.26 -0.03 11.01
C GLY A 123 6.73 -0.01 10.96
N ALA A 124 6.11 -0.94 10.22
CA ALA A 124 4.67 -1.13 10.25
C ALA A 124 4.21 -1.65 11.62
N ARG A 125 3.09 -1.10 12.13
CA ARG A 125 2.48 -1.52 13.40
C ARG A 125 1.60 -2.75 13.23
N ASP A 126 0.93 -2.85 12.08
CA ASP A 126 0.05 -3.95 11.68
C ASP A 126 0.05 -4.09 10.15
N MET A 127 -0.47 -5.21 9.66
CA MET A 127 -0.42 -5.59 8.25
C MET A 127 -1.39 -4.75 7.40
N GLU A 128 -2.56 -4.43 7.95
CA GLU A 128 -3.59 -3.61 7.32
C GLU A 128 -3.06 -2.21 7.01
N SER A 129 -2.47 -1.55 8.00
CA SER A 129 -1.87 -0.22 7.85
C SER A 129 -0.71 -0.22 6.87
N ALA A 130 0.12 -1.27 6.91
CA ALA A 130 1.23 -1.42 5.98
C ALA A 130 0.75 -1.52 4.53
N ILE A 131 -0.20 -2.41 4.25
CA ILE A 131 -0.64 -2.71 2.89
C ILE A 131 -1.58 -1.63 2.36
N LEU A 132 -2.65 -1.33 3.11
CA LEU A 132 -3.71 -0.42 2.67
C LEU A 132 -3.24 1.03 2.69
N GLY A 133 -2.50 1.42 3.73
CA GLY A 133 -1.91 2.76 3.83
C GLY A 133 -0.90 3.03 2.72
N GLN A 134 0.07 2.13 2.51
CA GLN A 134 1.06 2.32 1.45
C GLN A 134 0.42 2.23 0.05
N TYR A 135 -0.67 1.47 -0.15
CA TYR A 135 -1.40 1.49 -1.42
C TYR A 135 -2.00 2.86 -1.70
N ALA A 136 -2.69 3.45 -0.72
CA ALA A 136 -3.35 4.74 -0.86
C ALA A 136 -2.33 5.84 -1.20
N GLU A 137 -1.19 5.85 -0.49
CA GLU A 137 -0.04 6.70 -0.77
C GLU A 137 0.49 6.50 -2.20
N PHE A 138 0.71 5.25 -2.61
CA PHE A 138 1.24 4.89 -3.91
C PHE A 138 0.32 5.31 -5.06
N VAL A 139 -0.98 5.06 -4.92
CA VAL A 139 -2.00 5.49 -5.88
C VAL A 139 -2.04 7.01 -5.96
N ARG A 140 -2.07 7.72 -4.83
CA ARG A 140 -2.11 9.18 -4.82
C ARG A 140 -0.93 9.79 -5.57
N LYS A 141 0.26 9.20 -5.43
CA LYS A 141 1.45 9.63 -6.17
C LYS A 141 1.36 9.35 -7.67
N LYS A 142 0.80 8.21 -8.07
CA LYS A 142 0.75 7.75 -9.46
C LYS A 142 -0.45 8.28 -10.25
N HIS A 143 -1.57 8.50 -9.57
CA HIS A 143 -2.85 8.97 -10.08
C HIS A 143 -3.39 10.05 -9.14
N PRO A 144 -2.89 11.30 -9.22
CA PRO A 144 -3.31 12.38 -8.33
C PRO A 144 -4.81 12.71 -8.42
N GLU A 145 -5.41 12.47 -9.58
CA GLU A 145 -6.83 12.73 -9.88
C GLU A 145 -7.75 11.54 -9.52
N ALA A 146 -7.19 10.42 -9.05
CA ALA A 146 -7.99 9.26 -8.68
C ALA A 146 -8.72 9.50 -7.35
N PRO A 147 -9.95 8.98 -7.20
CA PRO A 147 -10.64 9.01 -5.91
C PRO A 147 -9.84 8.22 -4.87
N VAL A 148 -9.89 8.66 -3.61
CA VAL A 148 -9.22 7.97 -2.50
C VAL A 148 -9.88 6.60 -2.30
N PRO A 149 -9.11 5.50 -2.20
CA PRO A 149 -9.68 4.20 -1.88
C PRO A 149 -10.31 4.21 -0.47
N GLY A 150 -11.53 3.67 -0.35
CA GLY A 150 -12.28 3.63 0.91
C GLY A 150 -11.77 2.59 1.92
N PHE A 151 -10.47 2.58 2.21
CA PHE A 151 -9.87 1.69 3.21
C PHE A 151 -10.05 2.19 4.63
N TYR A 152 -10.36 3.47 4.79
CA TYR A 152 -10.49 4.12 6.07
C TYR A 152 -11.85 3.78 6.67
N LEU A 153 -11.87 3.21 7.88
CA LEU A 153 -13.13 2.95 8.60
C LEU A 153 -13.96 4.22 8.78
N ALA A 154 -13.29 5.38 8.80
CA ALA A 154 -13.88 6.70 8.77
C ALA A 154 -14.92 6.89 7.65
N GLU A 155 -14.75 6.32 6.47
CA GLU A 155 -15.71 6.51 5.37
C GLU A 155 -17.04 5.77 5.60
N GLY A 156 -16.97 4.55 6.14
CA GLY A 156 -18.17 3.83 6.59
C GLY A 156 -18.85 4.57 7.74
N LEU A 157 -18.06 5.04 8.71
CA LEU A 157 -18.51 5.81 9.85
C LEU A 157 -19.24 7.10 9.43
N PHE A 158 -18.71 7.79 8.42
CA PHE A 158 -19.25 9.00 7.85
C PHE A 158 -20.57 8.79 7.13
N LYS A 159 -20.71 7.68 6.39
CA LYS A 159 -21.97 7.30 5.79
C LYS A 159 -23.02 7.01 6.87
N ASP A 160 -22.68 6.20 7.86
CA ASP A 160 -23.59 5.86 8.96
C ASP A 160 -23.97 7.11 9.76
N ALA A 161 -23.04 8.04 9.97
CA ALA A 161 -23.29 9.31 10.63
C ALA A 161 -24.26 10.21 9.85
N ARG A 162 -24.16 10.26 8.51
CA ARG A 162 -25.13 10.99 7.66
C ARG A 162 -26.52 10.37 7.73
N GLU A 163 -26.62 9.06 7.60
CA GLU A 163 -27.91 8.35 7.71
C GLU A 163 -28.54 8.55 9.10
N LEU A 164 -27.72 8.57 10.15
CA LEU A 164 -28.18 8.83 11.51
C LEU A 164 -28.67 10.27 11.68
N ARG A 165 -27.91 11.25 11.16
CA ARG A 165 -28.29 12.67 11.14
C ARG A 165 -29.61 12.89 10.41
N GLU A 166 -29.82 12.27 9.25
CA GLU A 166 -31.09 12.34 8.50
C GLU A 166 -32.27 11.76 9.29
N ARG A 167 -32.06 10.64 10.01
CA ARG A 167 -33.12 9.97 10.76
C ARG A 167 -33.51 10.68 12.04
N MET A 168 -32.55 11.30 12.73
CA MET A 168 -32.82 11.94 14.03
C MET A 168 -33.02 13.46 13.93
N GLY A 169 -32.54 14.08 12.85
CA GLY A 169 -32.51 15.53 12.68
C GLY A 169 -31.24 16.17 13.25
N ASP A 170 -30.87 17.32 12.70
CA ASP A 170 -29.61 18.02 13.00
C ASP A 170 -29.45 18.38 14.47
N GLU A 171 -30.48 18.96 15.08
CA GLU A 171 -30.43 19.46 16.45
C GLU A 171 -30.11 18.36 17.49
N PRO A 172 -30.82 17.22 17.55
CA PRO A 172 -30.47 16.14 18.47
C PRO A 172 -29.17 15.43 18.07
N PHE A 173 -28.82 15.39 16.78
CA PHE A 173 -27.58 14.78 16.32
C PHE A 173 -26.35 15.52 16.87
N PHE A 174 -26.27 16.83 16.64
CA PHE A 174 -25.16 17.65 17.11
C PHE A 174 -25.17 17.84 18.61
N ALA A 175 -26.35 17.91 19.25
CA ALA A 175 -26.43 17.94 20.71
C ALA A 175 -25.79 16.72 21.36
N GLN A 176 -25.99 15.52 20.80
CA GLN A 176 -25.39 14.28 21.28
C GLN A 176 -23.91 14.17 20.89
N LEU A 177 -23.52 14.56 19.67
CA LEU A 177 -22.13 14.57 19.22
C LEU A 177 -21.24 15.48 20.08
N ASN A 178 -21.80 16.62 20.51
CA ASN A 178 -21.10 17.61 21.32
C ASN A 178 -21.11 17.32 22.83
N LYS A 179 -21.74 16.22 23.29
CA LYS A 179 -21.73 15.87 24.72
C LYS A 179 -20.34 15.59 25.27
N GLY A 180 -19.38 15.23 24.40
CA GLY A 180 -17.98 15.06 24.76
C GLY A 180 -17.14 16.33 24.75
N VAL A 181 -17.64 17.42 24.14
CA VAL A 181 -16.91 18.67 23.91
C VAL A 181 -17.07 19.64 25.09
N GLY A 182 -18.22 19.63 25.79
CA GLY A 182 -18.56 20.65 26.78
C GLY A 182 -18.68 20.20 28.25
N GLY A 183 -17.81 19.35 28.80
CA GLY A 183 -17.93 18.90 30.20
C GLY A 183 -16.65 18.46 30.90
N THR A 184 -16.09 19.33 31.74
CA THR A 184 -14.94 19.06 32.62
C THR A 184 -15.21 18.00 33.70
N GLY A 185 -14.30 17.02 33.86
CA GLY A 185 -13.98 16.45 35.18
C GLY A 185 -13.89 14.91 35.29
N GLY A 186 -12.68 14.35 35.13
CA GLY A 186 -12.29 13.11 35.82
C GLY A 186 -11.57 12.03 35.00
N GLY A 187 -10.24 12.06 34.98
CA GLY A 187 -9.42 10.83 34.93
C GLY A 187 -8.72 10.46 33.61
N GLY A 188 -7.57 11.10 33.34
CA GLY A 188 -6.36 10.44 32.86
C GLY A 188 -6.22 10.08 31.37
N GLY A 189 -5.46 10.90 30.63
CA GLY A 189 -4.59 10.42 29.54
C GLY A 189 -4.60 11.20 28.23
N GLY A 190 -3.61 12.07 28.02
CA GLY A 190 -2.98 12.25 26.69
C GLY A 190 -3.56 13.30 25.73
N GLY A 191 -3.31 14.58 26.06
CA GLY A 191 -3.23 15.77 25.21
C GLY A 191 -3.57 15.71 23.71
N TRP A 192 -4.63 16.43 23.35
CA TRP A 192 -4.78 17.15 22.09
C TRP A 192 -5.29 18.56 22.43
N GLY A 193 -4.61 19.59 21.92
CA GLY A 193 -4.73 20.99 22.36
C GLY A 193 -6.07 21.65 22.01
N GLU A 194 -6.30 22.80 22.65
CA GLU A 194 -7.49 23.67 22.57
C GLU A 194 -8.01 23.94 21.15
N PHE A 195 -9.02 23.19 20.71
CA PHE A 195 -10.00 23.63 19.71
C PHE A 195 -11.40 23.23 20.19
N ASP A 196 -11.88 23.93 21.21
CA ASP A 196 -13.14 23.64 21.92
C ASP A 196 -14.38 24.26 21.23
N SER A 197 -14.48 24.12 19.90
CA SER A 197 -15.70 24.45 19.16
C SER A 197 -16.52 23.18 18.94
N GLY A 198 -17.78 23.14 19.40
CA GLY A 198 -18.69 22.04 19.08
C GLY A 198 -18.93 21.90 17.58
N TRP A 199 -19.29 20.69 17.15
CA TRP A 199 -19.71 20.37 15.80
C TRP A 199 -21.05 21.02 15.47
N ASP A 200 -21.11 21.66 14.31
CA ASP A 200 -22.34 22.11 13.67
C ASP A 200 -22.40 21.56 12.24
N ALA A 201 -23.48 21.85 11.52
CA ALA A 201 -23.67 21.37 10.16
C ALA A 201 -22.53 21.76 9.20
N ALA A 202 -21.92 22.94 9.38
CA ALA A 202 -20.88 23.43 8.50
C ALA A 202 -19.51 22.81 8.84
N SER A 203 -19.14 22.75 10.12
CA SER A 203 -17.89 22.13 10.56
C SER A 203 -17.89 20.62 10.36
N PHE A 204 -19.04 19.96 10.52
CA PHE A 204 -19.21 18.54 10.21
C PHE A 204 -18.97 18.24 8.73
N GLU A 205 -19.63 18.95 7.81
CA GLU A 205 -19.40 18.72 6.37
C GLU A 205 -17.98 19.10 5.96
N ALA A 206 -17.40 20.16 6.54
CA ALA A 206 -16.02 20.55 6.29
C ALA A 206 -15.01 19.45 6.72
N ALA A 207 -15.18 18.88 7.91
CA ALA A 207 -14.32 17.82 8.42
C ALA A 207 -14.45 16.50 7.62
N MET A 208 -15.63 16.22 7.06
CA MET A 208 -15.81 15.06 6.17
C MET A 208 -15.11 15.23 4.82
N LEU A 209 -14.88 16.47 4.38
CA LEU A 209 -14.22 16.79 3.12
C LEU A 209 -12.69 16.90 3.24
N GLU A 210 -12.16 16.89 4.47
CA GLU A 210 -10.73 16.90 4.69
C GLU A 210 -10.05 15.60 4.21
N PRO A 211 -8.77 15.69 3.80
CA PRO A 211 -7.99 14.52 3.45
C PRO A 211 -7.84 13.57 4.66
N PRO A 212 -7.50 12.29 4.46
CA PRO A 212 -7.32 11.30 5.55
C PRO A 212 -6.42 11.76 6.71
N ASN A 213 -5.39 12.58 6.43
CA ASN A 213 -4.49 13.13 7.44
C ASN A 213 -4.95 14.48 8.02
N GLY A 214 -6.20 14.90 7.78
CA GLY A 214 -6.77 16.14 8.30
C GLY A 214 -7.00 16.08 9.81
N GLU A 215 -6.66 17.16 10.51
CA GLU A 215 -6.81 17.24 11.96
C GLU A 215 -8.29 17.23 12.38
N GLU A 216 -9.14 17.97 11.66
CA GLU A 216 -10.59 18.02 11.95
C GLU A 216 -11.28 16.73 11.54
N ARG A 217 -10.84 16.08 10.45
CA ARG A 217 -11.31 14.73 10.09
C ARG A 217 -11.04 13.71 11.20
N SER A 218 -9.80 13.69 11.70
CA SER A 218 -9.38 12.77 12.76
C SER A 218 -10.15 13.02 14.06
N ARG A 219 -10.37 14.29 14.39
CA ARG A 219 -11.19 14.72 15.52
C ARG A 219 -12.65 14.24 15.38
N LEU A 220 -13.27 14.45 14.21
CA LEU A 220 -14.64 14.03 13.95
C LEU A 220 -14.81 12.50 14.07
N VAL A 221 -13.86 11.73 13.55
CA VAL A 221 -13.86 10.26 13.68
C VAL A 221 -13.80 9.83 15.15
N GLY A 222 -12.93 10.46 15.95
CA GLY A 222 -12.83 10.21 17.38
C GLY A 222 -14.13 10.50 18.14
N ASP A 223 -14.78 11.62 17.84
CA ASP A 223 -16.03 12.03 18.47
C ASP A 223 -17.19 11.11 18.08
N LEU A 224 -17.29 10.71 16.81
CA LEU A 224 -18.29 9.76 16.32
C LEU A 224 -18.16 8.39 16.99
N ILE A 225 -16.94 7.84 17.09
CA ILE A 225 -16.68 6.57 17.79
C ILE A 225 -17.02 6.68 19.28
N THR A 226 -16.76 7.84 19.88
CA THR A 226 -17.02 8.07 21.30
C THR A 226 -18.51 8.16 21.60
N GLN A 227 -19.28 8.91 20.80
CA GLN A 227 -20.67 9.25 21.12
C GLN A 227 -21.72 8.33 20.50
N TYR A 228 -21.43 7.75 19.33
CA TYR A 228 -22.41 6.96 18.56
C TYR A 228 -21.98 5.53 18.30
N PHE A 229 -20.70 5.32 18.03
CA PHE A 229 -20.19 4.05 17.51
C PHE A 229 -19.26 3.36 18.51
N SER A 230 -19.72 3.23 19.76
CA SER A 230 -18.91 2.70 20.87
C SER A 230 -18.37 1.28 20.64
N ALA A 231 -19.02 0.50 19.78
CA ALA A 231 -18.57 -0.82 19.35
C ALA A 231 -17.21 -0.79 18.62
N TYR A 232 -16.82 0.37 18.06
CA TYR A 232 -15.56 0.57 17.35
C TYR A 232 -14.42 1.06 18.26
N ARG A 233 -14.69 1.33 19.55
CA ARG A 233 -13.67 1.79 20.51
C ARG A 233 -12.51 0.81 20.70
N SER A 234 -12.73 -0.51 20.52
CA SER A 234 -11.66 -1.51 20.60
C SER A 234 -10.76 -1.58 19.36
N LEU A 235 -11.17 -0.96 18.24
CA LEU A 235 -10.41 -0.88 16.99
C LEU A 235 -9.62 0.44 16.86
N ALA A 236 -9.97 1.46 17.64
CA ALA A 236 -9.43 2.83 17.57
C ALA A 236 -8.14 3.03 18.41
N GLY A 237 -7.21 2.07 18.36
CA GLY A 237 -5.91 2.19 19.02
C GLY A 237 -4.96 3.12 18.24
N SER A 238 -5.07 4.43 18.46
CA SER A 238 -4.09 5.46 18.02
C SER A 238 -3.84 5.58 16.50
N GLY A 239 -4.83 6.04 15.74
CA GLY A 239 -4.70 6.43 14.33
C GLY A 239 -5.99 6.21 13.52
N GLU A 240 -6.03 6.61 12.25
CA GLU A 240 -7.08 6.16 11.32
C GLU A 240 -7.02 4.63 11.21
N SER A 241 -8.04 3.96 11.75
CA SER A 241 -8.15 2.51 11.67
C SER A 241 -8.59 2.09 10.25
N PHE A 242 -7.91 1.08 9.71
CA PHE A 242 -8.24 0.50 8.41
C PHE A 242 -9.32 -0.59 8.53
N VAL A 243 -10.04 -0.83 7.43
CA VAL A 243 -10.91 -2.02 7.30
C VAL A 243 -10.09 -3.32 7.45
N SER A 244 -10.78 -4.45 7.64
CA SER A 244 -10.13 -5.76 7.64
C SER A 244 -9.31 -5.98 6.36
N LEU A 245 -8.23 -6.77 6.43
CA LEU A 245 -7.40 -7.02 5.26
C LEU A 245 -8.19 -7.62 4.09
N ASP A 246 -9.12 -8.54 4.36
CA ASP A 246 -9.95 -9.17 3.32
C ASP A 246 -10.83 -8.15 2.60
N ASP A 247 -11.50 -7.26 3.36
CA ASP A 247 -12.31 -6.18 2.80
C ASP A 247 -11.44 -5.17 2.05
N GLY A 248 -10.29 -4.83 2.63
CA GLY A 248 -9.30 -3.91 2.07
C GLY A 248 -8.77 -4.39 0.72
N LEU A 249 -8.39 -5.66 0.60
CA LEU A 249 -7.94 -6.26 -0.67
C LEU A 249 -9.06 -6.28 -1.72
N SER A 250 -10.29 -6.49 -1.29
CA SER A 250 -11.48 -6.44 -2.16
C SER A 250 -11.73 -5.03 -2.71
N ILE A 251 -11.65 -4.01 -1.84
CA ILE A 251 -11.76 -2.59 -2.22
C ILE A 251 -10.60 -2.20 -3.14
N MET A 252 -9.38 -2.65 -2.82
CA MET A 252 -8.17 -2.37 -3.59
C MET A 252 -8.29 -2.89 -5.02
N SER A 253 -8.81 -4.11 -5.18
CA SER A 253 -9.00 -4.75 -6.48
C SER A 253 -10.02 -3.99 -7.33
N ARG A 254 -11.17 -3.60 -6.75
CA ARG A 254 -12.19 -2.79 -7.44
C ARG A 254 -11.66 -1.42 -7.83
N HIS A 255 -10.93 -0.77 -6.91
CA HIS A 255 -10.33 0.52 -7.15
C HIS A 255 -9.30 0.47 -8.29
N ALA A 256 -8.40 -0.52 -8.28
CA ALA A 256 -7.44 -0.71 -9.38
C ALA A 256 -8.13 -1.00 -10.72
N GLN A 257 -9.20 -1.80 -10.71
CA GLN A 257 -10.00 -2.06 -11.91
C GLN A 257 -10.63 -0.79 -12.47
N ALA A 258 -11.16 0.09 -11.61
CA ALA A 258 -11.71 1.39 -12.02
C ALA A 258 -10.64 2.30 -12.66
N LEU A 259 -9.37 2.17 -12.25
CA LEU A 259 -8.23 2.84 -12.86
C LEU A 259 -7.71 2.17 -14.15
N GLY A 260 -8.39 1.11 -14.61
CA GLY A 260 -8.07 0.37 -15.83
C GLY A 260 -6.90 -0.62 -15.69
N TYR A 261 -6.64 -1.12 -14.48
CA TYR A 261 -5.70 -2.23 -14.26
C TYR A 261 -6.42 -3.57 -14.27
N ASP A 262 -5.77 -4.59 -14.83
CA ASP A 262 -6.30 -5.96 -14.90
C ASP A 262 -6.06 -6.76 -13.61
N ALA A 263 -4.97 -6.44 -12.89
CA ALA A 263 -4.67 -7.04 -11.59
C ALA A 263 -3.73 -6.16 -10.76
N VAL A 264 -3.75 -6.37 -9.45
CA VAL A 264 -2.84 -5.75 -8.48
C VAL A 264 -1.83 -6.80 -8.02
N ILE A 265 -0.54 -6.44 -8.01
CA ILE A 265 0.54 -7.32 -7.56
C ILE A 265 1.33 -6.57 -6.51
N LEU A 266 1.31 -7.13 -5.30
CA LEU A 266 1.93 -6.56 -4.11
C LEU A 266 3.26 -7.27 -3.87
N PHE A 267 4.35 -6.51 -3.86
CA PHE A 267 5.67 -7.03 -3.54
C PHE A 267 6.02 -6.60 -2.12
N LEU A 268 5.89 -7.52 -1.17
CA LEU A 268 6.15 -7.29 0.25
C LEU A 268 7.60 -7.63 0.56
N ASP A 269 8.43 -6.61 0.79
CA ASP A 269 9.81 -6.80 1.23
C ASP A 269 9.96 -6.53 2.74
N GLU A 270 10.94 -7.21 3.35
CA GLU A 270 11.33 -7.02 4.76
C GLU A 270 10.18 -7.22 5.77
N LEU A 271 9.37 -8.27 5.56
CA LEU A 271 8.34 -8.76 6.50
C LEU A 271 8.91 -9.12 7.88
#